data_AF-A0A3S8SBI5-F1
#
_entry.id   AF-A0A3S8SBI5-F1
#
_cell.length_a   1.000
_cell.length_b   1.000
_cell.length_c   1.000
_cell.angle_alpha   90.00
_cell.angle_beta   90.00
_cell.angle_gamma   90.00
#
_symmetry.space_group_name_H-M   'P 1'
#
loop_
_entity.id
_entity.type
_entity.pdbx_description
1 polymer ?
#
loop_
_entity_poly.entity_id
_entity_poly.type
_entity_poly.pdbx_seq_one_letter_code
_entity_poly.pdbx_strand_id
1 'polypeptide(L)' 'MDQSVVIKAQLLNIDDETAQAFSNTMCKYRDACNFISQYIFEHTFELKQSKLNKALYHDLRDKFSNGTVSH' A
#
# COMPACT_ATOMS: atom_id res chain seq x y z
N MET A 1 -12.44 -17.37 9.32
CA MET A 1 -11.76 -16.74 10.47
C MET A 1 -11.11 -15.48 9.94
N ASP A 2 -11.69 -14.32 10.24
CA ASP A 2 -11.20 -13.01 9.82
C ASP A 2 -10.12 -12.56 10.82
N GLN A 3 -8.85 -12.64 10.44
CA GLN A 3 -7.75 -12.15 11.28
C GLN A 3 -7.53 -10.68 10.99
N SER A 4 -8.01 -9.82 11.90
CA SER A 4 -7.60 -8.42 11.96
C SER A 4 -6.14 -8.34 12.37
N VAL A 5 -5.27 -7.96 11.43
CA VAL A 5 -3.84 -7.70 11.69
C VAL A 5 -3.70 -6.22 12.01
N VAL A 6 -3.46 -5.90 13.28
CA VAL A 6 -3.20 -4.52 13.73
C VAL A 6 -1.70 -4.33 13.87
N ILE A 7 -1.11 -3.50 13.00
CA ILE A 7 0.29 -3.09 13.10
C ILE A 7 0.35 -1.77 13.88
N LYS A 8 0.88 -1.81 15.11
CA LYS A 8 1.20 -0.61 15.89
C LYS A 8 2.70 -0.34 15.79
N ALA A 9 3.07 0.60 14.93
CA ALA A 9 4.42 1.14 14.87
C ALA A 9 4.46 2.46 15.65
N GLN A 10 5.24 2.52 16.74
CA GLN A 10 5.59 3.77 17.41
C GLN A 10 7.03 4.11 17.05
N LEU A 11 7.22 5.24 16.38
CA LEU A 11 8.54 5.76 16.05
C LEU A 11 9.01 6.66 17.21
N LEU A 12 10.06 6.23 17.91
CA LEU A 12 10.68 6.99 18.99
C LEU A 12 11.88 7.77 18.43
N ASN A 13 12.01 9.05 18.78
CA ASN A 13 13.17 9.89 18.45
C ASN A 13 13.51 9.95 16.95
N ILE A 14 12.48 10.15 16.12
CA ILE A 14 12.63 10.35 14.67
C ILE A 14 12.82 11.82 14.33
N ASP A 15 13.77 12.08 13.44
CA ASP A 15 13.99 13.40 12.85
C ASP A 15 12.88 13.74 11.84
N ASP A 16 12.73 15.03 11.52
CA ASP A 16 11.58 15.55 10.75
C ASP A 16 11.52 14.92 9.34
N GLU A 17 12.69 14.71 8.72
CA GLU A 17 12.83 14.02 7.43
C GLU A 17 12.30 12.58 7.48
N THR A 18 12.58 11.86 8.57
CA THR A 18 12.11 10.48 8.74
C THR A 18 10.60 10.45 9.00
N ALA A 19 10.07 11.41 9.76
CA ALA A 19 8.64 11.55 9.97
C ALA A 19 7.89 11.84 8.66
N GLN A 20 8.46 12.71 7.82
CA GLN A 20 7.89 13.06 6.51
C GLN A 20 7.95 11.88 5.53
N ALA A 21 9.09 11.18 5.45
CA ALA A 21 9.25 9.99 4.62
C ALA A 21 8.28 8.86 5.04
N PHE A 22 8.11 8.67 6.34
CA PHE A 22 7.13 7.72 6.88
C PHE A 22 5.69 8.11 6.53
N SER A 23 5.31 9.38 6.73
CA SER A 23 3.97 9.87 6.40
C SER A 23 3.66 9.71 4.91
N ASN A 24 4.63 10.00 4.04
CA ASN A 24 4.51 9.80 2.60
C ASN A 24 4.35 8.32 2.25
N THR A 25 5.11 7.44 2.91
CA THR A 25 4.99 5.98 2.74
C THR A 25 3.61 5.47 3.17
N MET A 26 3.09 5.97 4.29
CA MET A 26 1.76 5.60 4.79
C MET A 26 0.64 6.10 3.90
N CYS A 27 0.76 7.30 3.31
CA CYS A 27 -0.18 7.78 2.31
C CYS A 27 -0.16 6.89 1.05
N LYS A 28 1.03 6.58 0.52
CA LYS A 28 1.18 5.67 -0.63
C LYS A 28 0.61 4.28 -0.35
N TYR A 29 0.83 3.75 0.85
CA TYR A 29 0.27 2.46 1.27
C TYR A 29 -1.26 2.51 1.31
N ARG A 30 -1.85 3.54 1.93
CA ARG A 30 -3.30 3.74 1.96
C ARG A 30 -3.88 3.84 0.56
N ASP A 31 -3.25 4.60 -0.33
CA ASP A 31 -3.73 4.81 -1.69
C ASP A 31 -3.65 3.51 -2.53
N ALA A 32 -2.60 2.71 -2.35
CA ALA A 32 -2.50 1.38 -2.95
C ALA A 32 -3.60 0.43 -2.43
N CYS A 33 -3.87 0.44 -1.13
CA CYS A 33 -4.98 -0.34 -0.55
C CYS A 33 -6.33 0.09 -1.14
N ASN A 34 -6.57 1.40 -1.27
CA ASN A 34 -7.80 1.92 -1.88
C ASN A 34 -7.94 1.45 -3.33
N PHE A 35 -6.87 1.54 -4.13
CA PHE A 35 -6.86 1.08 -5.52
C PHE A 35 -7.19 -0.42 -5.65
N ILE A 36 -6.56 -1.27 -4.84
CA ILE A 36 -6.82 -2.71 -4.81
C ILE A 36 -8.27 -2.98 -4.38
N SER A 37 -8.77 -2.26 -3.38
CA SER A 37 -10.15 -2.43 -2.88
C SER A 37 -11.20 -2.06 -3.93
N GLN A 38 -10.97 -1.01 -4.72
CA GLN A 38 -11.84 -0.64 -5.83
C GLN A 38 -11.86 -1.73 -6.91
N TYR A 39 -10.67 -2.21 -7.32
CA TYR A 39 -10.59 -3.31 -8.29
C TYR A 39 -11.34 -4.56 -7.82
N ILE A 40 -11.18 -4.94 -6.55
CA ILE A 40 -11.90 -6.09 -5.99
C ILE A 40 -13.42 -5.87 -6.05
N PHE A 41 -13.89 -4.67 -5.70
CA PHE A 41 -15.31 -4.32 -5.74
C PHE A 41 -15.89 -4.41 -7.16
N GLU A 42 -15.16 -3.93 -8.16
CA GLU A 42 -15.57 -3.97 -9.56
C GLU A 42 -15.47 -5.37 -10.17
N HIS A 43 -14.53 -6.20 -9.71
CA HIS A 43 -14.28 -7.56 -10.21
C HIS A 43 -14.91 -8.65 -9.34
N THR A 44 -16.18 -8.48 -8.96
CA THR A 44 -17.00 -9.51 -8.29
C THR A 44 -16.42 -10.05 -6.97
N PHE A 45 -15.67 -9.21 -6.24
CA PHE A 45 -14.99 -9.59 -5.01
C PHE A 45 -13.99 -10.74 -5.19
N GLU A 46 -13.25 -10.75 -6.30
CA GLU A 46 -12.24 -11.76 -6.56
C GLU A 46 -11.00 -11.58 -5.67
N LEU A 47 -10.95 -12.30 -4.55
CA LEU A 47 -9.87 -12.22 -3.54
C LEU A 47 -8.70 -13.18 -3.78
N LYS A 48 -8.69 -13.91 -4.90
CA LYS A 48 -7.62 -14.86 -5.20
C LYS A 48 -6.30 -14.12 -5.46
N GLN A 49 -5.35 -14.22 -4.53
CA GLN A 49 -4.04 -13.57 -4.63
C GLN A 49 -3.34 -13.80 -5.98
N SER A 50 -3.36 -15.01 -6.54
CA SER A 50 -2.74 -15.28 -7.84
C SER A 50 -3.35 -14.48 -8.99
N LYS A 51 -4.66 -14.22 -8.95
CA LYS A 51 -5.36 -13.44 -9.97
C LYS A 51 -5.19 -11.94 -9.74
N LEU A 52 -5.28 -11.50 -8.49
CA LEU A 52 -5.01 -10.11 -8.11
C LEU A 52 -3.57 -9.72 -8.47
N ASN A 53 -2.58 -10.54 -8.13
CA ASN A 53 -1.19 -10.29 -8.53
C ASN A 53 -1.05 -10.25 -10.06
N LYS A 54 -1.68 -11.17 -10.79
CA LYS A 54 -1.59 -11.15 -12.26
C LYS A 54 -2.18 -9.87 -12.88
N ALA A 55 -3.29 -9.38 -12.33
CA ALA A 55 -3.97 -8.20 -12.85
C ALA A 55 -3.34 -6.89 -12.38
N LEU A 56 -2.95 -6.81 -11.11
CA LEU A 56 -2.59 -5.56 -10.43
C LEU A 56 -1.10 -5.38 -10.21
N TYR A 57 -0.26 -6.43 -10.31
CA TYR A 57 1.15 -6.30 -9.95
C TYR A 57 1.89 -5.28 -10.82
N HIS A 58 1.59 -5.23 -12.12
CA HIS A 58 2.22 -4.25 -13.02
C HIS A 58 1.76 -2.82 -12.68
N ASP A 59 0.46 -2.59 -12.50
CA ASP A 59 -0.08 -1.29 -12.09
C ASP A 59 0.44 -0.84 -10.72
N LEU A 60 0.52 -1.76 -9.75
CA LEU A 60 1.03 -1.47 -8.41
C LEU A 60 2.53 -1.13 -8.44
N ARG A 61 3.29 -1.85 -9.27
CA ARG A 61 4.71 -1.59 -9.49
C ARG A 61 4.91 -0.20 -10.11
N ASP A 62 4.20 0.10 -11.18
CA ASP A 62 4.32 1.37 -11.90
C ASP A 62 3.89 2.57 -11.05
N LYS A 63 2.72 2.48 -10.41
CA LYS A 63 2.11 3.60 -9.69
C LYS A 63 2.71 3.83 -8.31
N PHE A 64 3.18 2.78 -7.62
CA PHE A 64 3.56 2.87 -6.21
C PHE A 64 5.00 2.42 -5.89
N SER A 65 5.70 1.68 -6.78
CA SER A 65 7.10 1.28 -6.52
C SER A 65 8.13 2.34 -6.91
N ASN A 66 7.72 3.41 -7.60
CA ASN A 66 8.58 4.54 -7.90
C ASN A 66 8.68 5.43 -6.64
N GLY A 67 9.34 4.89 -5.63
CA GLY A 67 9.92 5.66 -4.53
C GLY A 67 11.17 6.36 -5.02
N THR A 68 11.04 7.33 -5.92
CA THR A 68 12.13 8.29 -6.11
C THR A 68 12.22 9.11 -4.82
N VAL A 69 13.20 8.71 -4.01
CA VAL A 69 13.96 9.63 -3.19
C VAL A 69 14.38 10.76 -4.13
N SER A 70 13.72 11.91 -4.03
CA SER A 70 14.15 13.10 -4.72
C SER A 70 15.51 13.48 -4.14
N HIS A 71 16.53 13.42 -4.98
CA HIS A 71 17.88 13.92 -4.73
C HIS A 71 17.86 15.44 -4.56
#